data_AF-A0A517P872-F1
#
_entry.id   AF-A0A517P872-F1
#
_cell.length_a   1.000
_cell.length_b   1.000
_cell.length_c   1.000
_cell.angle_alpha   90.00
_cell.angle_beta   90.00
_cell.angle_gamma   90.00
#
_symmetry.space_group_name_H-M   'P 1'
#
loop_
_entity.id
_entity.type
_entity.pdbx_description
1 polymer ?
#
loop_
_entity_poly.entity_id
_entity_poly.type
_entity_poly.pdbx_seq_one_letter_code
_entity_poly.pdbx_strand_id
1 'polypeptide(L)'
;MQHQPVPEVDAADVDRVLARDYAADRTAAEAALAGAGFKSDQVRVKLAALKLAGGDIERLAELVGWDPRDLMLSAEYAAWARQRLPKGTPFSQERFDRISREDFAAYRRWLGRNCSDRSNPDSEHVPVEFGEADSGADGR
;
A
#
# COMPACT_ATOMS: atom_id res chain seq x y z
N MET A 1 23.71 -3.23 9.01
CA MET A 1 22.58 -2.32 8.73
C MET A 1 21.99 -2.72 7.39
N GLN A 2 20.72 -3.10 7.37
CA GLN A 2 20.04 -3.66 6.20
C GLN A 2 19.70 -2.52 5.23
N HIS A 3 20.07 -2.65 3.95
CA HIS A 3 19.66 -1.73 2.90
C HIS A 3 18.34 -2.22 2.29
N GLN A 4 17.21 -1.84 2.88
CA GLN A 4 15.93 -1.95 2.18
C GLN A 4 15.94 -0.93 1.03
N PRO A 5 15.69 -1.37 -0.22
CA PRO A 5 15.65 -0.45 -1.34
C PRO A 5 14.48 0.53 -1.16
N VAL A 6 14.78 1.82 -1.16
CA VAL A 6 13.77 2.88 -1.11
C VAL A 6 13.48 3.32 -2.54
N PRO A 7 12.22 3.36 -2.98
CA PRO A 7 11.91 3.81 -4.32
C PRO A 7 12.16 5.33 -4.39
N GLU A 8 12.98 5.74 -5.35
CA GLU A 8 13.11 7.14 -5.73
C GLU A 8 11.86 7.53 -6.52
N VAL A 9 11.05 8.41 -5.94
CA VAL A 9 9.77 8.87 -6.51
C VAL A 9 9.63 10.36 -6.32
N ASP A 10 8.93 11.00 -7.25
CA ASP A 10 8.68 12.44 -7.23
C ASP A 10 7.19 12.79 -7.35
N ALA A 11 6.87 14.09 -7.30
CA ALA A 11 5.49 14.55 -7.43
C ALA A 11 4.88 14.21 -8.81
N ALA A 12 5.71 14.13 -9.87
CA ALA A 12 5.23 13.79 -11.20
C ALA A 12 4.77 12.32 -11.28
N ASP A 13 5.33 11.43 -10.46
CA ASP A 13 4.81 10.07 -10.30
C ASP A 13 3.39 10.05 -9.72
N VAL A 14 3.10 10.90 -8.72
CA VAL A 14 1.74 11.03 -8.16
C VAL A 14 0.77 11.53 -9.22
N ASP A 15 1.14 12.59 -9.94
CA ASP A 15 0.30 13.14 -11.01
C ASP A 15 0.04 12.13 -12.13
N ARG A 16 1.04 11.32 -12.47
CA ARG A 16 0.91 10.26 -13.47
C ARG A 16 -0.08 9.19 -13.01
N VAL A 17 0.00 8.75 -11.76
CA VAL A 17 -0.91 7.75 -11.20
C VAL A 17 -2.34 8.30 -11.10
N LEU A 18 -2.51 9.56 -10.66
CA LEU A 18 -3.81 10.22 -10.64
C LEU A 18 -4.43 10.32 -12.04
N ALA A 19 -3.64 10.74 -13.02
CA ALA A 19 -4.10 10.82 -14.42
C ALA A 19 -4.43 9.44 -15.02
N ARG A 20 -3.73 8.38 -14.58
CA ARG A 20 -3.88 7.02 -15.10
C ARG A 20 -5.06 6.28 -14.47
N ASP A 21 -5.12 6.27 -13.15
CA ASP A 21 -6.01 5.39 -12.37
C ASP A 21 -7.26 6.14 -11.87
N TYR A 22 -7.17 7.47 -11.72
CA TYR A 22 -8.24 8.32 -11.17
C TYR A 22 -8.69 9.39 -12.17
N ALA A 23 -8.56 9.14 -13.48
CA ALA A 23 -8.87 10.15 -14.50
C ALA A 23 -10.29 10.75 -14.37
N ALA A 24 -11.28 9.91 -14.05
CA ALA A 24 -12.67 10.33 -13.86
C ALA A 24 -12.89 11.09 -12.54
N ASP A 25 -12.17 10.71 -11.49
CA ASP A 25 -12.35 11.21 -10.12
C ASP A 25 -11.17 12.04 -9.63
N ARG A 26 -10.40 12.62 -10.56
CA ARG A 26 -9.10 13.23 -10.28
C ARG A 26 -9.18 14.30 -9.19
N THR A 27 -10.15 15.21 -9.33
CA THR A 27 -10.36 16.30 -8.36
C THR A 27 -10.70 15.75 -6.97
N ALA A 28 -11.50 14.69 -6.89
CA ALA A 28 -11.85 14.07 -5.62
C ALA A 28 -10.64 13.38 -4.98
N ALA A 29 -9.84 12.67 -5.77
CA ALA A 29 -8.62 12.02 -5.30
C ALA A 29 -7.58 13.04 -4.81
N GLU A 30 -7.37 14.14 -5.54
CA GLU A 30 -6.50 15.24 -5.13
C GLU A 30 -6.98 15.88 -3.82
N ALA A 31 -8.28 16.12 -3.69
CA ALA A 31 -8.87 16.65 -2.47
C ALA A 31 -8.69 15.70 -1.27
N ALA A 32 -8.88 14.40 -1.46
CA ALA A 32 -8.67 13.39 -0.42
C ALA A 32 -7.21 13.38 0.07
N LEU A 33 -6.25 13.39 -0.87
CA LEU A 33 -4.82 13.43 -0.55
C LEU A 33 -4.39 14.74 0.13
N ALA A 34 -5.01 15.86 -0.23
CA ALA A 34 -4.77 17.15 0.42
C ALA A 34 -5.34 17.19 1.85
N GLY A 35 -6.53 16.61 2.05
CA GLY A 35 -7.21 16.55 3.36
C GLY A 35 -6.56 15.61 4.38
N ALA A 36 -5.78 14.63 3.91
CA ALA A 36 -5.08 13.64 4.74
C ALA A 36 -4.01 14.24 5.69
N GLY A 37 -3.66 15.52 5.54
CA GLY A 37 -2.59 16.15 6.31
C GLY A 37 -1.18 15.63 5.97
N PHE A 38 -1.06 14.81 4.91
CA PHE A 38 0.23 14.44 4.36
C PHE A 38 0.94 15.71 3.90
N LYS A 39 2.14 15.94 4.44
CA LYS A 39 2.99 17.04 3.99
C LYS A 39 3.27 16.88 2.49
N SER A 40 3.46 18.00 1.80
CA SER A 40 3.67 18.03 0.35
C SER A 40 4.87 17.19 -0.12
N ASP A 41 5.86 16.98 0.75
CA ASP A 41 7.05 16.14 0.56
C ASP A 41 6.80 14.62 0.76
N GLN A 42 5.63 14.21 1.23
CA GLN A 42 5.28 12.79 1.47
C GLN A 42 4.76 12.09 0.21
N VAL A 43 5.49 12.21 -0.89
CA VAL A 43 5.18 11.59 -2.19
C VAL A 43 4.92 10.08 -2.06
N ARG A 44 5.78 9.37 -1.31
CA ARG A 44 5.66 7.92 -1.09
C ARG A 44 4.36 7.51 -0.42
N VAL A 45 3.92 8.27 0.58
CA VAL A 45 2.67 8.01 1.30
C VAL A 45 1.47 8.19 0.38
N LYS A 46 1.48 9.26 -0.44
CA LYS A 46 0.44 9.50 -1.45
C LYS A 46 0.38 8.36 -2.46
N LEU A 47 1.51 7.92 -3.00
CA LEU A 47 1.58 6.78 -3.92
C LEU A 47 1.14 5.47 -3.25
N ALA A 48 1.46 5.27 -1.98
CA ALA A 48 1.01 4.10 -1.23
C ALA A 48 -0.53 4.06 -1.11
N ALA A 49 -1.15 5.20 -0.76
CA ALA A 49 -2.61 5.31 -0.70
C ALA A 49 -3.25 5.03 -2.07
N LEU A 50 -2.74 5.66 -3.13
CA LEU A 50 -3.24 5.47 -4.49
C LEU A 50 -3.07 4.02 -4.97
N LYS A 51 -1.94 3.37 -4.68
CA LYS A 51 -1.72 1.95 -5.02
C LYS A 51 -2.72 1.05 -4.34
N LEU A 52 -2.91 1.22 -3.04
CA LEU A 52 -3.79 0.36 -2.22
C LEU A 52 -5.26 0.58 -2.54
N ALA A 53 -5.64 1.81 -2.91
CA ALA A 53 -6.98 2.14 -3.36
C ALA A 53 -7.27 1.65 -4.78
N GLY A 54 -6.26 1.52 -5.65
CA GLY A 54 -6.41 0.84 -6.94
C GLY A 54 -7.40 1.49 -7.91
N GLY A 55 -7.56 2.81 -7.85
CA GLY A 55 -8.54 3.57 -8.65
C GLY A 55 -9.89 3.78 -7.97
N ASP A 56 -10.14 3.17 -6.80
CA ASP A 56 -11.38 3.33 -6.05
C ASP A 56 -11.28 4.58 -5.13
N ILE A 57 -12.17 5.55 -5.35
CA ILE A 57 -12.19 6.81 -4.60
C ILE A 57 -12.70 6.65 -3.16
N GLU A 58 -13.67 5.75 -2.94
CA GLU A 58 -14.20 5.48 -1.60
C GLU A 58 -13.12 4.80 -0.78
N ARG A 59 -12.42 3.83 -1.37
CA ARG A 59 -11.29 3.17 -0.73
C ARG A 59 -10.13 4.13 -0.44
N LEU A 60 -9.87 5.09 -1.34
CA LEU A 60 -8.87 6.12 -1.10
C LEU A 60 -9.22 6.99 0.11
N ALA A 61 -10.49 7.36 0.27
CA ALA A 61 -10.97 8.14 1.42
C ALA A 61 -10.82 7.39 2.75
N GLU A 62 -10.93 6.06 2.76
CA GLU A 62 -10.66 5.26 3.96
C GLU A 62 -9.16 5.21 4.30
N LEU A 63 -8.32 5.04 3.29
CA LEU A 63 -6.88 4.84 3.45
C LEU A 63 -6.14 6.11 3.90
N VAL A 64 -6.64 7.30 3.58
CA VAL A 64 -6.02 8.56 4.02
C VAL A 64 -6.03 8.75 5.54
N GLY A 65 -6.83 7.98 6.28
CA GLY A 65 -6.83 7.97 7.75
C GLY A 65 -5.82 7.01 8.39
N TRP A 66 -5.11 6.20 7.61
CA TRP A 66 -4.20 5.17 8.14
C TRP A 66 -2.85 5.75 8.59
N ASP A 67 -2.15 5.04 9.48
CA ASP A 67 -0.77 5.39 9.83
C ASP A 67 0.10 5.36 8.56
N PRO A 68 0.84 6.44 8.25
CA PRO A 68 1.64 6.51 7.02
C PRO A 68 2.66 5.36 6.88
N ARG A 69 3.17 4.82 7.99
CA ARG A 69 4.14 3.71 7.97
C ARG A 69 3.46 2.41 7.59
N ASP A 70 2.29 2.13 8.12
CA ASP A 70 1.51 0.92 7.81
C ASP A 70 1.02 0.95 6.36
N LEU A 71 0.61 2.14 5.90
CA LEU A 71 0.23 2.38 4.52
C LEU A 71 1.40 2.11 3.56
N MET A 72 2.57 2.69 3.81
CA MET A 72 3.77 2.45 3.00
C MET A 72 4.20 0.98 3.05
N LEU A 73 4.19 0.35 4.24
CA LEU A 73 4.54 -1.06 4.39
C LEU A 73 3.62 -1.96 3.56
N SER A 74 2.32 -1.71 3.63
CA SER A 74 1.31 -2.49 2.89
C SER A 74 1.42 -2.29 1.38
N ALA A 75 1.76 -1.08 0.94
CA ALA A 75 1.89 -0.76 -0.48
C ALA A 75 3.22 -1.23 -1.09
N GLU A 76 4.33 -0.97 -0.43
CA GLU A 76 5.68 -1.26 -0.95
C GLU A 76 6.10 -2.71 -0.69
N TYR A 77 5.59 -3.33 0.39
CA TYR A 77 5.99 -4.65 0.87
C TYR A 77 4.76 -5.54 1.17
N ALA A 78 3.90 -5.72 0.17
CA ALA A 78 2.63 -6.41 0.32
C ALA A 78 2.78 -7.88 0.74
N ALA A 79 3.69 -8.64 0.13
CA ALA A 79 3.92 -10.03 0.49
C ALA A 79 4.51 -10.15 1.89
N TRP A 80 5.40 -9.23 2.28
CA TRP A 80 5.89 -9.14 3.65
C TRP A 80 4.76 -8.85 4.66
N ALA A 81 3.93 -7.85 4.40
CA ALA A 81 2.81 -7.47 5.27
C ALA A 81 1.78 -8.60 5.44
N ARG A 82 1.63 -9.47 4.44
CA ARG A 82 0.73 -10.63 4.47
C ARG A 82 1.29 -11.86 5.19
N GLN A 83 2.56 -11.87 5.59
CA GLN A 83 3.14 -13.05 6.21
C GLN A 83 2.55 -13.31 7.62
N ARG A 84 1.65 -14.29 7.69
CA ARG A 84 1.28 -14.96 8.93
C ARG A 84 2.21 -16.15 9.17
N LEU A 85 3.28 -15.93 9.92
CA LEU A 85 4.16 -17.03 10.32
C LEU A 85 3.55 -17.78 11.51
N PRO A 86 3.53 -19.13 11.51
CA PRO A 86 3.22 -19.89 12.70
C PRO A 86 4.15 -19.47 13.84
N LYS A 87 3.59 -19.31 15.04
CA LYS A 87 4.33 -18.90 16.23
C LYS A 87 5.57 -19.77 16.41
N GLY A 88 6.74 -19.15 16.52
CA GLY A 88 8.01 -19.86 16.73
C GLY A 88 8.76 -20.26 15.45
N THR A 89 8.23 -19.98 14.25
CA THR A 89 9.00 -20.18 13.00
C THR A 89 10.07 -19.09 12.90
N PRO A 90 11.38 -19.43 12.90
CA PRO A 90 12.42 -18.44 12.74
C PRO A 90 12.36 -17.86 11.34
N PHE A 91 12.28 -16.54 11.25
CA PHE A 91 12.27 -15.84 9.98
C PHE A 91 13.72 -15.69 9.49
N SER A 92 14.09 -16.41 8.42
CA SER A 92 15.44 -16.34 7.89
C SER A 92 15.68 -15.04 7.12
N GLN A 93 16.91 -14.52 7.22
CA GLN A 93 17.32 -13.31 6.49
C GLN A 93 17.21 -13.50 4.97
N GLU A 94 17.55 -14.69 4.45
CA GLU A 94 17.42 -15.00 3.03
C GLU A 94 15.98 -14.89 2.54
N ARG A 95 15.02 -15.35 3.36
CA ARG A 95 13.59 -15.23 3.06
C ARG A 95 13.14 -13.77 3.09
N PHE A 96 13.63 -12.98 4.05
CA PHE A 96 13.40 -11.54 4.07
C PHE A 96 13.85 -10.89 2.77
N ASP A 97 15.12 -11.07 2.41
CA ASP A 97 15.75 -10.41 1.27
C ASP A 97 15.07 -10.80 -0.06
N ARG A 98 14.64 -12.06 -0.19
CA ARG A 98 13.87 -12.50 -1.36
C ARG A 98 12.53 -11.77 -1.45
N ILE A 99 11.74 -11.77 -0.38
CA ILE A 99 10.40 -11.17 -0.37
C ILE A 99 10.49 -9.66 -0.58
N SER A 100 11.40 -8.98 0.11
CA SER A 100 11.59 -7.54 -0.07
C SER A 100 11.98 -7.18 -1.50
N ARG A 101 12.82 -7.98 -2.17
CA ARG A 101 13.17 -7.74 -3.59
C ARG A 101 11.99 -7.96 -4.53
N GLU A 102 11.21 -9.01 -4.31
CA GLU A 102 10.02 -9.33 -5.12
C GLU A 102 8.94 -8.25 -5.00
N ASP A 103 8.64 -7.85 -3.77
CA ASP A 103 7.70 -6.77 -3.47
C ASP A 103 8.16 -5.43 -4.09
N PHE A 104 9.45 -5.09 -3.93
CA PHE A 104 10.01 -3.88 -4.52
C PHE A 104 9.93 -3.89 -6.06
N ALA A 105 10.23 -5.03 -6.69
CA ALA A 105 10.09 -5.19 -8.13
C ALA A 105 8.62 -5.05 -8.58
N ALA A 106 7.68 -5.61 -7.82
CA ALA A 106 6.25 -5.48 -8.09
C ALA A 106 5.76 -4.04 -7.97
N TYR A 107 6.20 -3.30 -6.93
CA TYR A 107 5.90 -1.88 -6.78
C TYR A 107 6.43 -1.06 -7.96
N ARG A 108 7.69 -1.26 -8.36
CA ARG A 108 8.27 -0.55 -9.51
C ARG A 108 7.55 -0.86 -10.82
N ARG A 109 7.15 -2.12 -11.04
CA ARG A 109 6.31 -2.48 -12.19
C ARG A 109 4.99 -1.74 -12.17
N TRP A 110 4.29 -1.69 -11.03
CA TRP A 110 3.04 -0.94 -10.92
C TRP A 110 3.22 0.54 -11.24
N LEU A 111 4.26 1.16 -10.71
CA LEU A 111 4.54 2.58 -10.95
C LEU A 111 4.82 2.86 -12.43
N GLY A 112 5.51 1.94 -13.12
CA GLY A 112 5.83 2.02 -14.54
C GLY A 112 4.74 1.56 -15.50
N ARG A 113 3.56 1.11 -15.03
CA ARG A 113 2.47 0.67 -15.91
C ARG A 113 1.94 1.82 -16.76
N ASN A 114 1.86 1.60 -18.07
CA ASN A 114 1.19 2.50 -19.01
C ASN A 114 -0.33 2.26 -18.99
N CYS A 115 -1.10 3.27 -19.40
CA CYS A 115 -2.56 3.31 -19.37
C CYS A 115 -3.30 2.18 -20.12
N SER A 116 -2.61 1.40 -20.95
CA SER A 116 -3.16 0.27 -21.70
C SER A 116 -3.15 -1.08 -20.95
N ASP A 117 -2.53 -1.17 -19.77
CA ASP A 117 -2.36 -2.42 -19.02
C ASP A 117 -3.28 -2.49 -17.79
N ARG A 118 -4.60 -2.46 -18.02
CA ARG A 118 -5.64 -2.56 -16.97
C ARG A 118 -5.92 -3.98 -16.50
N SER A 119 -5.20 -4.99 -17.01
CA SER A 119 -5.30 -6.34 -16.48
C SER A 119 -4.69 -6.35 -15.09
N ASN A 120 -5.55 -6.46 -14.09
CA ASN A 120 -5.23 -6.37 -12.69
C ASN A 120 -4.89 -7.77 -12.14
N PRO A 121 -3.61 -8.11 -11.87
CA PRO A 121 -3.27 -9.40 -11.26
C PRO A 121 -3.30 -9.37 -9.72
N ASP A 122 -3.51 -8.22 -9.08
CA ASP A 122 -3.35 -8.07 -7.60
C ASP A 122 -4.66 -7.78 -6.84
N SER A 123 -5.80 -7.68 -7.52
CA SER A 123 -7.13 -7.63 -6.87
C SER A 123 -7.63 -9.02 -6.50
N GLU A 124 -6.88 -9.74 -5.67
CA GLU A 124 -7.52 -10.61 -4.70
C GLU A 124 -7.87 -9.73 -3.50
N HIS A 125 -9.02 -9.06 -3.60
CA HIS A 125 -9.64 -8.33 -2.51
C HIS A 125 -10.09 -9.34 -1.47
N VAL A 126 -9.20 -9.70 -0.55
CA VAL A 126 -9.53 -10.50 0.63
C VAL A 126 -9.70 -9.52 1.79
N PRO A 127 -10.87 -9.50 2.45
CA PRO A 127 -11.12 -8.60 3.57
C PRO A 127 -10.07 -8.83 4.66
N VAL A 128 -9.43 -7.74 5.10
CA VAL A 128 -8.59 -7.74 6.30
C VAL A 128 -9.54 -7.80 7.49
N GLU A 129 -9.92 -9.01 7.89
CA GLU A 129 -10.61 -9.21 9.16
C GLU A 129 -9.62 -8.92 10.30
N PHE A 130 -9.75 -7.72 10.86
CA PHE A 130 -9.23 -7.40 12.18
C PHE A 130 -10.02 -8.23 13.18
N GLY A 131 -9.40 -9.29 13.69
CA GLY A 131 -10.03 -10.21 14.64
C GLY A 131 -10.64 -9.44 15.80
N GLU A 132 -11.95 -9.61 15.99
CA GLU A 132 -12.66 -9.22 17.19
C GLU A 132 -11.95 -9.81 18.40
N ALA A 133 -11.64 -8.94 19.37
CA ALA A 133 -11.16 -9.34 20.67
C ALA A 133 -12.29 -10.09 21.39
N ASP A 134 -12.17 -11.41 21.46
CA ASP A 134 -12.96 -12.29 22.30
C ASP A 134 -12.72 -11.90 23.77
N SER A 135 -13.53 -10.96 24.27
CA SER A 135 -13.62 -10.65 25.68
C SER A 135 -14.48 -11.71 26.36
N GLY A 136 -13.80 -12.79 26.71
CA GLY A 136 -14.34 -13.85 27.57
C GLY A 136 -14.88 -13.25 28.86
N ALA A 137 -16.21 -13.25 28.97
CA ALA A 137 -16.89 -13.24 30.24
C ALA A 137 -16.69 -14.61 30.89
N ASP A 138 -15.91 -14.67 31.98
CA ASP A 138 -16.01 -15.80 32.88
C ASP A 138 -16.14 -15.29 34.31
N GLY A 139 -17.26 -15.66 34.91
CA GLY A 139 -17.65 -15.25 36.25
C GLY A 139 -16.94 -16.07 37.32
N ARG A 140 -16.83 -15.46 38.50
CA ARG A 140 -17.05 -16.09 39.80
C ARG A 140 -17.18 -15.01 40.88
#